data_AF-A0A9N8DPS6-F1
#
_entry.id   AF-A0A9N8DPS6-F1
#
_cell.length_a   1.000
_cell.length_b   1.000
_cell.length_c   1.000
_cell.angle_alpha   90.00
_cell.angle_beta   90.00
_cell.angle_gamma   90.00
#
_symmetry.space_group_name_H-M   'P 1'
#
loop_
_entity.id
_entity.type
_entity.pdbx_description
1 polymer ?
#
loop_
_entity_poly.entity_id
_entity_poly.type
_entity_poly.pdbx_seq_one_letter_code
_entity_poly.pdbx_strand_id
1 'polypeptide(L)'
;MKRAALRIPSRHHSLRRFHDDTAQQQQRCYHHLLAHMNYARLKAPMEDPIMSEFRLAMDPVNALAKATPGFVWSLDDTSEDLRDEVPMLRQDPLLMPQLSLWQNLDAIQHFAFKSGHAMYLKRKREWFTAPPEGPVAVCWWRPAQNDGYPTLKEAFDRLELLHTHGPTLEAFDFKSSKQFPMPSNTEMDGTTACHSNPNQHRHQTEPAEILLDLAKQ
;
A
#
# COMPACT_ATOMS: atom_id res chain seq x y z
N MET A 1 -15.96 -65.18 33.66
CA MET A 1 -14.76 -64.31 33.62
C MET A 1 -15.04 -63.15 32.68
N LYS A 2 -15.05 -61.93 33.22
CA LYS A 2 -15.43 -60.68 32.55
C LYS A 2 -14.21 -60.11 31.83
N ARG A 3 -14.34 -59.75 30.53
CA ARG A 3 -13.42 -58.81 29.88
C ARG A 3 -14.24 -57.65 29.32
N ALA A 4 -14.18 -56.54 30.04
CA ALA A 4 -14.78 -55.26 29.69
C ALA A 4 -13.98 -54.62 28.55
N ALA A 5 -14.69 -54.14 27.54
CA ALA A 5 -14.13 -53.32 26.48
C ALA A 5 -13.76 -51.93 27.04
N LEU A 6 -12.47 -51.59 27.04
CA LEU A 6 -12.02 -50.23 27.32
C LEU A 6 -12.30 -49.33 26.10
N ARG A 7 -13.29 -48.45 26.25
CA ARG A 7 -13.51 -47.28 25.38
C ARG A 7 -12.41 -46.25 25.66
N ILE A 8 -11.53 -46.03 24.69
CA ILE A 8 -10.58 -44.90 24.68
C ILE A 8 -11.32 -43.70 24.06
N PRO A 9 -11.54 -42.58 24.78
CA PRO A 9 -12.10 -41.38 24.17
C PRO A 9 -11.05 -40.70 23.29
N SER A 10 -11.32 -40.61 21.98
CA SER A 10 -10.52 -39.81 21.04
C SER A 10 -10.66 -38.33 21.38
N ARG A 11 -9.62 -37.75 21.98
CA ARG A 11 -9.42 -36.30 22.07
C ARG A 11 -8.94 -35.80 20.71
N HIS A 12 -9.85 -35.39 19.83
CA HIS A 12 -9.45 -34.49 18.75
C HIS A 12 -9.50 -33.06 19.27
N HIS A 13 -8.31 -32.54 19.54
CA HIS A 13 -8.03 -31.14 19.80
C HIS A 13 -8.69 -30.29 18.72
N SER A 14 -9.60 -29.40 19.11
CA SER A 14 -9.97 -28.26 18.30
C SER A 14 -8.73 -27.38 18.16
N LEU A 15 -8.15 -27.35 16.96
CA LEU A 15 -7.15 -26.36 16.58
C LEU A 15 -7.84 -25.00 16.60
N ARG A 16 -7.75 -24.30 17.74
CA ARG A 16 -8.01 -22.87 17.79
C ARG A 16 -6.96 -22.23 16.87
N ARG A 17 -7.42 -21.64 15.77
CA ARG A 17 -6.63 -20.66 15.03
C ARG A 17 -6.27 -19.56 16.02
N PHE A 18 -5.00 -19.49 16.42
CA PHE A 18 -4.45 -18.29 17.00
C PHE A 18 -4.50 -17.23 15.89
N HIS A 19 -5.56 -16.44 15.89
CA HIS A 19 -5.58 -15.19 15.15
C HIS A 19 -4.61 -14.25 15.87
N ASP A 20 -3.80 -13.56 15.08
CA ASP A 20 -2.87 -12.55 15.56
C ASP A 20 -3.67 -11.31 16.03
N ASP A 21 -4.10 -11.34 17.30
CA ASP A 21 -4.92 -10.31 17.95
C ASP A 21 -4.27 -8.90 17.88
N THR A 22 -2.95 -8.82 17.71
CA THR A 22 -2.19 -7.57 17.68
C THR A 22 -2.51 -6.72 16.45
N ALA A 23 -2.64 -7.35 15.28
CA ALA A 23 -2.92 -6.67 14.02
C ALA A 23 -4.37 -6.14 13.98
N GLN A 24 -5.32 -6.95 14.48
CA GLN A 24 -6.73 -6.54 14.60
C GLN A 24 -6.93 -5.42 15.62
N GLN A 25 -6.12 -5.36 16.69
CA GLN A 25 -6.27 -4.33 17.72
C GLN A 25 -5.65 -2.99 17.32
N GLN A 26 -4.58 -2.96 16.52
CA GLN A 26 -3.99 -1.72 16.00
C GLN A 26 -4.85 -1.07 14.88
N GLN A 27 -5.61 -1.87 14.14
CA GLN A 27 -6.62 -1.38 13.19
C GLN A 27 -7.76 -0.58 13.85
N ARG A 28 -7.98 -0.73 15.17
CA ARG A 28 -9.11 -0.09 15.87
C ARG A 28 -8.92 1.41 16.18
N CYS A 29 -7.71 1.97 16.01
CA CYS A 29 -7.46 3.40 16.27
C CYS A 29 -7.38 4.26 15.00
N TYR A 30 -7.28 3.65 13.82
CA TYR A 30 -7.20 4.36 12.55
C TYR A 30 -8.46 4.11 11.74
N HIS A 31 -9.09 5.16 11.20
CA HIS A 31 -10.25 5.02 10.33
C HIS A 31 -9.85 4.65 8.89
N HIS A 32 -8.65 5.04 8.49
CA HIS A 32 -8.08 4.74 7.18
C HIS A 32 -6.65 4.22 7.34
N LEU A 33 -6.25 3.35 6.43
CA LEU A 33 -4.89 2.90 6.23
C LEU A 33 -4.42 3.36 4.85
N LEU A 34 -3.13 3.63 4.73
CA LEU A 34 -2.50 3.90 3.45
C LEU A 34 -2.10 2.59 2.80
N ALA A 35 -2.66 2.30 1.64
CA ALA A 35 -2.14 1.26 0.76
C ALA A 35 -1.07 1.85 -0.16
N HIS A 36 -0.02 1.06 -0.40
CA HIS A 36 1.02 1.38 -1.36
C HIS A 36 1.37 0.15 -2.15
N MET A 37 1.40 0.31 -3.47
CA MET A 37 1.95 -0.66 -4.40
C MET A 37 3.07 -0.02 -5.21
N ASN A 38 4.12 -0.79 -5.44
CA ASN A 38 5.08 -0.54 -6.50
C ASN A 38 5.37 -1.84 -7.24
N TYR A 39 5.87 -1.74 -8.46
CA TYR A 39 6.39 -2.90 -9.17
C TYR A 39 7.67 -2.54 -9.92
N ALA A 40 8.48 -3.56 -10.15
CA ALA A 40 9.70 -3.43 -10.94
C ALA A 40 9.92 -4.68 -11.78
N ARG A 41 10.60 -4.52 -12.90
CA ARG A 41 10.99 -5.64 -13.75
C ARG A 41 12.43 -6.06 -13.44
N LEU A 42 12.61 -7.30 -13.00
CA LEU A 42 13.90 -7.92 -12.74
C LEU A 42 14.74 -8.00 -14.03
N LYS A 43 16.05 -7.95 -13.90
CA LYS A 43 16.97 -8.16 -15.04
C LYS A 43 17.06 -9.62 -15.47
N ALA A 44 16.92 -10.54 -14.53
CA ALA A 44 17.05 -11.97 -14.71
C ALA A 44 16.15 -12.71 -13.71
N PRO A 45 15.90 -14.02 -13.90
CA PRO A 45 15.23 -14.86 -12.89
C PRO A 45 15.90 -14.78 -11.52
N MET A 46 15.15 -15.05 -10.44
CA MET A 46 15.60 -14.84 -9.06
C MET A 46 16.83 -15.71 -8.68
N GLU A 47 17.01 -16.83 -9.37
CA GLU A 47 18.12 -17.78 -9.19
C GLU A 47 19.40 -17.38 -9.94
N ASP A 48 19.34 -16.39 -10.83
CA ASP A 48 20.51 -15.92 -11.57
C ASP A 48 21.56 -15.31 -10.62
N PRO A 49 22.87 -15.57 -10.81
CA PRO A 49 23.92 -14.99 -9.99
C PRO A 49 23.85 -13.46 -9.82
N ILE A 50 23.38 -12.71 -10.83
CA ILE A 50 23.21 -11.25 -10.73
C ILE A 50 22.19 -10.84 -9.66
N MET A 51 21.23 -11.72 -9.36
CA MET A 51 20.16 -11.49 -8.39
C MET A 51 20.53 -11.93 -6.97
N SER A 52 21.72 -12.54 -6.78
CA SER A 52 22.12 -13.15 -5.51
C SER A 52 22.06 -12.20 -4.31
N GLU A 53 22.64 -11.00 -4.43
CA GLU A 53 22.61 -10.01 -3.35
C GLU A 53 21.17 -9.52 -3.07
N PHE A 54 20.39 -9.27 -4.12
CA PHE A 54 18.99 -8.86 -3.98
C PHE A 54 18.17 -9.92 -3.25
N ARG A 55 18.29 -11.18 -3.65
CA ARG A 55 17.61 -12.32 -3.02
C ARG A 55 17.98 -12.45 -1.54
N LEU A 56 19.26 -12.30 -1.20
CA LEU A 56 19.74 -12.34 0.19
C LEU A 56 19.25 -11.13 1.02
N ALA A 57 18.98 -10.00 0.37
CA ALA A 57 18.48 -8.79 1.02
C ALA A 57 16.97 -8.80 1.28
N MET A 58 16.19 -9.69 0.63
CA MET A 58 14.73 -9.71 0.76
C MET A 58 14.27 -9.90 2.20
N ASP A 59 14.74 -10.95 2.89
CA ASP A 59 14.32 -11.24 4.27
C ASP A 59 14.71 -10.10 5.25
N PRO A 60 15.94 -9.57 5.25
CA PRO A 60 16.30 -8.42 6.06
C PRO A 60 15.44 -7.17 5.79
N VAL A 61 15.17 -6.86 4.51
CA VAL A 61 14.36 -5.69 4.15
C VAL A 61 12.89 -5.88 4.55
N ASN A 62 12.34 -7.08 4.39
CA ASN A 62 10.98 -7.41 4.83
C ASN A 62 10.85 -7.35 6.36
N ALA A 63 11.86 -7.85 7.09
CA ALA A 63 11.90 -7.73 8.54
C ALA A 63 11.99 -6.26 8.99
N LEU A 64 12.75 -5.44 8.26
CA LEU A 64 12.84 -4.00 8.51
C LEU A 64 11.50 -3.28 8.29
N ALA A 65 10.74 -3.67 7.26
CA ALA A 65 9.38 -3.16 7.07
C ALA A 65 8.49 -3.50 8.28
N LYS A 66 8.46 -4.78 8.68
CA LYS A 66 7.67 -5.28 9.82
C LYS A 66 8.05 -4.61 11.16
N ALA A 67 9.32 -4.21 11.30
CA ALA A 67 9.81 -3.50 12.48
C ALA A 67 9.58 -1.98 12.44
N THR A 68 9.17 -1.41 11.30
CA THR A 68 8.95 0.04 11.17
C THR A 68 7.64 0.44 11.85
N PRO A 69 7.66 1.40 12.80
CA PRO A 69 6.43 1.89 13.41
C PRO A 69 5.44 2.38 12.35
N GLY A 70 4.21 1.86 12.41
CA GLY A 70 3.16 2.16 11.45
C GLY A 70 3.04 1.18 10.29
N PHE A 71 3.88 0.14 10.20
CA PHE A 71 3.61 -1.01 9.34
C PHE A 71 2.37 -1.77 9.80
N VAL A 72 1.52 -2.19 8.86
CA VAL A 72 0.31 -2.97 9.16
C VAL A 72 0.37 -4.34 8.50
N TRP A 73 0.70 -4.38 7.20
CA TRP A 73 0.69 -5.62 6.43
C TRP A 73 1.49 -5.49 5.13
N SER A 74 2.00 -6.60 4.61
CA SER A 74 2.57 -6.72 3.27
C SER A 74 2.13 -8.01 2.61
N LEU A 75 2.06 -7.98 1.28
CA LEU A 75 1.93 -9.19 0.49
C LEU A 75 3.26 -9.97 0.57
N ASP A 76 3.24 -11.07 1.32
CA ASP A 76 4.42 -11.92 1.55
C ASP A 76 4.60 -12.98 0.45
N ASP A 77 3.53 -13.35 -0.25
CA ASP A 77 3.53 -14.35 -1.33
C ASP A 77 2.86 -13.78 -2.59
N THR A 78 3.53 -13.88 -3.74
CA THR A 78 2.93 -13.63 -5.06
C THR A 78 2.79 -14.96 -5.77
N SER A 79 1.95 -15.85 -5.23
CA SER A 79 1.66 -17.14 -5.85
C SER A 79 1.18 -16.95 -7.29
N GLU A 80 1.34 -17.99 -8.13
CA GLU A 80 0.90 -17.95 -9.52
C GLU A 80 -0.57 -17.53 -9.64
N ASP A 81 -1.44 -18.02 -8.75
CA ASP A 81 -2.86 -17.65 -8.68
C ASP A 81 -3.08 -16.14 -8.53
N LEU A 82 -2.33 -15.47 -7.64
CA LEU A 82 -2.47 -14.02 -7.43
C LEU A 82 -1.96 -13.20 -8.61
N ARG A 83 -0.97 -13.73 -9.33
CA ARG A 83 -0.40 -13.09 -10.52
C ARG A 83 -1.33 -13.26 -11.73
N ASP A 84 -2.03 -14.38 -11.83
CA ASP A 84 -2.92 -14.72 -12.93
C ASP A 84 -4.14 -13.81 -13.03
N GLU A 85 -4.51 -13.11 -11.95
CA GLU A 85 -5.58 -12.10 -11.99
C GLU A 85 -5.15 -10.79 -12.70
N VAL A 86 -3.84 -10.55 -12.84
CA VAL A 86 -3.31 -9.31 -13.41
C VAL A 86 -2.63 -9.60 -14.77
N PRO A 87 -3.20 -9.15 -15.91
CA PRO A 87 -2.70 -9.49 -17.23
C PRO A 87 -1.21 -9.23 -17.46
N MET A 88 -0.69 -8.11 -16.95
CA MET A 88 0.74 -7.78 -17.07
C MET A 88 1.63 -8.76 -16.31
N LEU A 89 1.26 -9.15 -15.09
CA LEU A 89 2.04 -10.08 -14.27
C LEU A 89 2.04 -11.51 -14.81
N ARG A 90 0.92 -11.91 -15.44
CA ARG A 90 0.78 -13.19 -16.13
C ARG A 90 1.66 -13.28 -17.37
N GLN A 91 1.81 -12.17 -18.11
CA GLN A 91 2.57 -12.12 -19.35
C GLN A 91 4.08 -11.99 -19.13
N ASP A 92 4.51 -11.35 -18.05
CA ASP A 92 5.92 -11.16 -17.73
C ASP A 92 6.26 -11.67 -16.31
N PRO A 93 6.88 -12.86 -16.20
CA PRO A 93 7.25 -13.44 -14.91
C PRO A 93 8.34 -12.64 -14.19
N LEU A 94 9.05 -11.74 -14.89
CA LEU A 94 10.07 -10.89 -14.28
C LEU A 94 9.48 -9.62 -13.64
N LEU A 95 8.18 -9.36 -13.78
CA LEU A 95 7.52 -8.30 -13.02
C LEU A 95 7.30 -8.74 -11.58
N MET A 96 7.85 -7.96 -10.66
CA MET A 96 7.77 -8.20 -9.22
C MET A 96 7.01 -7.05 -8.56
N PRO A 97 5.72 -7.25 -8.24
CA PRO A 97 4.94 -6.30 -7.48
C PRO A 97 5.27 -6.41 -5.98
N GLN A 98 5.14 -5.30 -5.28
CA GLN A 98 5.19 -5.21 -3.83
C GLN A 98 3.96 -4.43 -3.40
N LEU A 99 3.18 -4.98 -2.46
CA LEU A 99 1.94 -4.38 -1.99
C LEU A 99 1.95 -4.38 -0.45
N SER A 100 1.61 -3.25 0.15
CA SER A 100 1.70 -3.06 1.59
C SER A 100 0.66 -2.07 2.13
N LEU A 101 0.33 -2.22 3.41
CA LEU A 101 -0.53 -1.33 4.19
C LEU A 101 0.26 -0.70 5.32
N TRP A 102 -0.01 0.59 5.54
CA TRP A 102 0.63 1.43 6.54
C TRP A 102 -0.38 2.31 7.24
N GLN A 103 -0.09 2.75 8.46
CA GLN A 103 -0.95 3.66 9.22
C GLN A 103 -1.02 5.04 8.58
N ASN A 104 0.05 5.49 7.92
CA ASN A 104 0.13 6.80 7.28
C ASN A 104 1.31 6.88 6.30
N LEU A 105 1.40 8.01 5.60
CA LEU A 105 2.44 8.30 4.63
C LEU A 105 3.84 8.40 5.26
N ASP A 106 3.96 8.99 6.46
CA ASP A 106 5.25 9.18 7.11
C ASP A 106 5.93 7.84 7.44
N ALA A 107 5.14 6.84 7.87
CA ALA A 107 5.62 5.51 8.17
C ALA A 107 6.27 4.83 6.95
N ILE A 108 5.58 4.81 5.80
CA ILE A 108 6.13 4.20 4.59
C ILE A 108 7.30 5.01 4.01
N GLN A 109 7.24 6.35 4.06
CA GLN A 109 8.35 7.18 3.59
C GLN A 109 9.59 7.01 4.48
N HIS A 110 9.40 6.82 5.79
CA HIS A 110 10.48 6.48 6.70
C HIS A 110 11.11 5.14 6.32
N PHE A 111 10.30 4.08 6.15
CA PHE A 111 10.78 2.78 5.70
C PHE A 111 11.54 2.90 4.36
N ALA A 112 10.94 3.53 3.35
CA ALA A 112 11.53 3.61 2.02
C ALA A 112 12.84 4.41 2.00
N PHE A 113 12.88 5.58 2.64
CA PHE A 113 13.94 6.57 2.40
C PHE A 113 14.86 6.84 3.59
N LYS A 114 14.45 6.46 4.81
CA LYS A 114 15.17 6.79 6.05
C LYS A 114 15.63 5.57 6.84
N SER A 115 15.40 4.36 6.32
CA SER A 115 15.85 3.10 6.91
C SER A 115 16.99 2.46 6.10
N GLY A 116 17.48 1.31 6.55
CA GLY A 116 18.41 0.47 5.79
C GLY A 116 17.94 0.13 4.36
N HIS A 117 16.64 0.20 4.07
CA HIS A 117 16.11 -0.02 2.72
C HIS A 117 16.66 0.99 1.69
N ALA A 118 16.96 2.23 2.12
CA ALA A 118 17.41 3.30 1.22
C ALA A 118 18.71 2.96 0.47
N MET A 119 19.57 2.10 1.02
CA MET A 119 20.80 1.66 0.35
C MET A 119 20.52 0.82 -0.90
N TYR A 120 19.48 -0.04 -0.85
CA TYR A 120 19.07 -0.87 -1.97
C TYR A 120 18.34 -0.04 -3.04
N LEU A 121 17.53 0.95 -2.63
CA LEU A 121 16.89 1.87 -3.59
C LEU A 121 17.90 2.66 -4.43
N LYS A 122 19.03 3.06 -3.85
CA LYS A 122 20.13 3.73 -4.58
C LYS A 122 20.80 2.82 -5.61
N ARG A 123 20.85 1.51 -5.31
CA ARG A 123 21.49 0.47 -6.12
C ARG A 123 20.51 -0.32 -7.00
N LYS A 124 19.23 0.05 -7.01
CA LYS A 124 18.16 -0.70 -7.71
C LYS A 124 18.48 -1.04 -9.17
N ARG A 125 19.26 -0.20 -9.87
CA ARG A 125 19.69 -0.42 -11.26
C ARG A 125 20.62 -1.62 -11.42
N GLU A 126 21.13 -2.22 -10.35
CA GLU A 126 21.92 -3.45 -10.38
C GLU A 126 21.04 -4.67 -10.65
N TRP A 127 19.79 -4.68 -10.14
CA TRP A 127 18.89 -5.84 -10.18
C TRP A 127 17.63 -5.63 -11.04
N PHE A 128 17.24 -4.37 -11.24
CA PHE A 128 16.05 -4.01 -12.01
C PHE A 128 16.41 -3.34 -13.33
N THR A 129 15.59 -3.56 -14.34
CA THR A 129 15.64 -2.83 -15.60
C THR A 129 15.16 -1.39 -15.42
N ALA A 130 15.35 -0.56 -16.44
CA ALA A 130 14.77 0.79 -16.43
C ALA A 130 13.24 0.69 -16.27
N PRO A 131 12.62 1.59 -15.51
CA PRO A 131 11.17 1.59 -15.37
C PRO A 131 10.51 1.78 -16.74
N PRO A 132 9.36 1.13 -16.99
CA PRO A 132 8.56 1.41 -18.18
C PRO A 132 8.11 2.87 -18.21
N GLU A 133 7.63 3.32 -19.37
CA GLU A 133 6.95 4.61 -19.46
C GLU A 133 5.70 4.60 -18.58
N GLY A 134 5.52 5.63 -17.74
CA GLY A 134 4.39 5.76 -16.82
C GLY A 134 4.72 5.53 -15.34
N PRO A 135 3.71 5.53 -14.46
CA PRO A 135 3.89 5.32 -13.03
C PRO A 135 4.24 3.86 -12.73
N VAL A 136 5.15 3.66 -11.78
CA VAL A 136 5.54 2.33 -11.25
C VAL A 136 5.20 2.15 -9.78
N ALA A 137 4.54 3.13 -9.18
CA ALA A 137 4.10 3.12 -7.80
C ALA A 137 2.82 3.94 -7.65
N VAL A 138 1.97 3.54 -6.70
CA VAL A 138 0.69 4.17 -6.39
C VAL A 138 0.38 4.03 -4.90
N CYS A 139 -0.25 5.07 -4.36
CA CYS A 139 -0.80 5.17 -3.02
C CYS A 139 -2.30 5.44 -3.10
N TRP A 140 -3.05 4.91 -2.13
CA TRP A 140 -4.46 5.28 -1.93
C TRP A 140 -4.87 5.00 -0.48
N TRP A 141 -5.85 5.74 0.01
CA TRP A 141 -6.42 5.52 1.34
C TRP A 141 -7.51 4.45 1.26
N ARG A 142 -7.48 3.49 2.19
CA ARG A 142 -8.52 2.46 2.36
C ARG A 142 -9.13 2.59 3.75
N PRO A 143 -10.46 2.48 3.91
CA PRO A 143 -11.04 2.38 5.24
C PRO A 143 -10.43 1.19 5.99
N ALA A 144 -10.04 1.40 7.25
CA ALA A 144 -9.40 0.37 8.06
C ALA A 144 -10.34 -0.79 8.41
N GLN A 145 -11.66 -0.54 8.30
CA GLN A 145 -12.73 -1.50 8.55
C GLN A 145 -13.07 -2.35 7.33
N ASN A 146 -12.43 -2.12 6.17
CA ASN A 146 -12.69 -2.93 4.99
C ASN A 146 -12.32 -4.39 5.27
N ASP A 147 -13.21 -5.30 4.87
CA ASP A 147 -12.97 -6.73 4.96
C ASP A 147 -11.82 -7.12 4.02
N GLY A 148 -10.67 -7.43 4.59
CA GLY A 148 -9.51 -7.99 3.89
C GLY A 148 -8.44 -6.98 3.44
N TYR A 149 -7.30 -7.56 3.05
CA TYR A 149 -6.14 -6.85 2.52
C TYR A 149 -6.35 -6.44 1.05
N PRO A 150 -5.66 -5.39 0.55
CA PRO A 150 -5.75 -5.03 -0.86
C PRO A 150 -5.24 -6.18 -1.74
N THR A 151 -5.86 -6.35 -2.91
CA THR A 151 -5.42 -7.34 -3.90
C THR A 151 -4.47 -6.72 -4.92
N LEU A 152 -3.71 -7.56 -5.63
CA LEU A 152 -2.91 -7.08 -6.76
C LEU A 152 -3.80 -6.46 -7.84
N LYS A 153 -4.97 -7.07 -8.12
CA LYS A 153 -5.92 -6.48 -9.06
C LYS A 153 -6.35 -5.07 -8.67
N GLU A 154 -6.77 -4.87 -7.41
CA GLU A 154 -7.11 -3.53 -6.89
C GLU A 154 -5.94 -2.56 -7.12
N ALA A 155 -4.73 -2.96 -6.74
CA ALA A 155 -3.55 -2.11 -6.85
C ALA A 155 -3.19 -1.71 -8.30
N PHE A 156 -3.30 -2.64 -9.25
CA PHE A 156 -3.05 -2.34 -10.66
C PHE A 156 -4.17 -1.49 -11.28
N ASP A 157 -5.43 -1.67 -10.86
CA ASP A 157 -6.53 -0.78 -11.25
C ASP A 157 -6.27 0.66 -10.74
N ARG A 158 -5.74 0.83 -9.51
CA ARG A 158 -5.32 2.15 -8.98
C ARG A 158 -4.16 2.75 -9.75
N LEU A 159 -3.17 1.94 -10.13
CA LEU A 159 -2.03 2.40 -10.91
C LEU A 159 -2.46 2.90 -12.29
N GLU A 160 -3.39 2.20 -12.93
CA GLU A 160 -3.98 2.61 -14.22
C GLU A 160 -4.75 3.92 -14.09
N LEU A 161 -5.51 4.11 -12.98
CA LEU A 161 -6.18 5.37 -12.70
C LEU A 161 -5.18 6.53 -12.60
N LEU A 162 -4.07 6.34 -11.87
CA LEU A 162 -2.99 7.32 -11.77
C LEU A 162 -2.34 7.59 -13.14
N HIS A 163 -2.15 6.57 -13.96
CA HIS A 163 -1.57 6.72 -15.29
C HIS A 163 -2.46 7.56 -16.22
N THR A 164 -3.77 7.31 -16.21
CA THR A 164 -4.74 7.88 -17.15
C THR A 164 -5.26 9.25 -16.72
N HIS A 165 -5.47 9.46 -15.43
CA HIS A 165 -6.10 10.69 -14.90
C HIS A 165 -5.11 11.59 -14.15
N GLY A 166 -3.89 11.12 -13.92
CA GLY A 166 -2.96 11.76 -13.00
C GLY A 166 -3.37 11.56 -11.54
N PRO A 167 -2.73 12.27 -10.60
CA PRO A 167 -3.00 12.10 -9.17
C PRO A 167 -4.41 12.53 -8.75
N THR A 168 -5.10 11.66 -8.01
CA THR A 168 -6.42 11.90 -7.43
C THR A 168 -6.49 11.34 -6.00
N LEU A 169 -7.58 11.61 -5.26
CA LEU A 169 -7.83 10.99 -3.94
C LEU A 169 -7.84 9.45 -4.01
N GLU A 170 -8.26 8.91 -5.15
CA GLU A 170 -8.41 7.49 -5.40
C GLU A 170 -7.08 6.81 -5.76
N ALA A 171 -6.11 7.56 -6.32
CA ALA A 171 -4.79 7.06 -6.68
C ALA A 171 -3.79 8.21 -6.84
N PHE A 172 -2.71 8.20 -6.05
CA PHE A 172 -1.68 9.25 -6.09
C PHE A 172 -0.27 8.67 -5.89
N ASP A 173 0.76 9.48 -6.09
CA ASP A 173 2.16 9.09 -5.85
C ASP A 173 2.76 9.84 -4.65
N PHE A 174 3.98 9.47 -4.23
CA PHE A 174 4.65 10.19 -3.14
C PHE A 174 4.96 11.65 -3.44
N LYS A 175 5.00 12.07 -4.72
CA LYS A 175 5.29 13.47 -5.07
C LYS A 175 4.07 14.35 -4.85
N SER A 176 2.89 13.81 -5.15
CA SER A 176 1.59 14.48 -5.05
C SER A 176 0.89 14.26 -3.71
N SER A 177 1.38 13.34 -2.87
CA SER A 177 0.72 12.92 -1.62
C SER A 177 0.32 14.03 -0.66
N LYS A 178 1.02 15.18 -0.64
CA LYS A 178 0.62 16.34 0.18
C LYS A 178 -0.76 16.91 -0.19
N GLN A 179 -1.23 16.65 -1.41
CA GLN A 179 -2.53 17.07 -1.91
C GLN A 179 -3.65 16.12 -1.49
N PHE A 180 -3.29 14.92 -1.01
CA PHE A 180 -4.22 13.83 -0.67
C PHE A 180 -3.95 13.34 0.76
N PRO A 181 -4.17 14.22 1.78
CA PRO A 181 -4.03 13.81 3.17
C PRO A 181 -5.03 12.70 3.53
N MET A 182 -4.81 12.06 4.66
CA MET A 182 -5.75 11.05 5.17
C MET A 182 -7.15 11.65 5.29
N PRO A 183 -8.19 11.01 4.72
CA PRO A 183 -9.56 11.50 4.83
C PRO A 183 -10.00 11.60 6.29
N SER A 184 -10.65 12.72 6.63
CA SER A 184 -11.29 12.88 7.93
C SER A 184 -12.64 12.13 7.94
N ASN A 185 -13.10 11.70 9.12
CA ASN A 185 -14.35 10.93 9.27
C ASN A 185 -15.62 11.65 8.75
N THR A 186 -15.53 12.92 8.42
CA THR A 186 -16.67 13.77 8.05
C THR A 186 -16.99 13.73 6.54
N GLU A 187 -16.11 13.16 5.71
CA GLU A 187 -16.18 13.32 4.25
C GLU A 187 -16.80 12.13 3.49
N MET A 188 -17.24 11.08 4.19
CA MET A 188 -17.82 9.87 3.56
C MET A 188 -19.31 9.65 3.86
N ASP A 189 -20.04 10.70 4.23
CA ASP A 189 -21.52 10.75 4.16
C ASP A 189 -21.94 11.56 2.92
N GLY A 190 -21.32 11.26 1.78
CA GLY A 190 -21.53 11.94 0.50
C GLY A 190 -22.58 11.25 -0.37
N THR A 191 -23.82 11.16 0.10
CA THR A 191 -24.94 11.01 -0.84
C THR A 191 -24.95 12.23 -1.75
N THR A 192 -24.90 11.97 -3.06
CA THR A 192 -25.09 12.88 -4.17
C THR A 192 -26.01 14.06 -3.80
N ALA A 193 -25.44 15.26 -3.72
CA ALA A 193 -26.22 16.48 -3.77
C ALA A 193 -25.51 17.46 -4.70
N CYS A 194 -25.82 17.33 -5.99
CA CYS A 194 -25.70 18.40 -6.96
C CYS A 194 -26.48 19.62 -6.41
N HIS A 195 -25.80 20.51 -5.69
CA HIS A 195 -26.36 21.81 -5.35
C HIS A 195 -26.11 22.74 -6.53
N SER A 196 -27.07 22.76 -7.44
CA SER A 196 -27.37 23.93 -8.25
C SER A 196 -27.42 25.16 -7.34
N ASN A 197 -26.63 26.18 -7.66
CA ASN A 197 -26.54 27.44 -6.93
C ASN A 197 -27.49 28.47 -7.55
N PRO A 198 -28.55 28.94 -6.87
CA PRO A 198 -29.29 30.11 -7.28
C PRO A 198 -29.22 31.16 -6.17
N ASN A 199 -28.21 32.03 -6.20
CA ASN A 199 -28.37 33.42 -5.78
C ASN A 199 -27.11 34.25 -6.10
N GLN A 200 -27.12 34.87 -7.28
CA GLN A 200 -26.42 36.12 -7.49
C GLN A 200 -27.37 37.27 -7.17
N HIS A 201 -27.12 38.00 -6.09
CA HIS A 201 -27.35 39.44 -6.05
C HIS A 201 -26.48 40.12 -4.98
N ARG A 202 -25.49 40.86 -5.50
CA ARG A 202 -25.08 42.24 -5.15
C ARG A 202 -24.83 42.56 -3.66
N HIS A 203 -23.58 42.93 -3.33
CA HIS A 203 -23.22 44.31 -2.96
C HIS A 203 -21.70 44.50 -2.86
N GLN A 204 -21.23 45.60 -3.46
CA GLN A 204 -19.86 46.11 -3.46
C GLN A 204 -19.53 46.82 -2.14
N THR A 205 -18.29 46.69 -1.67
CA THR A 205 -17.43 47.78 -1.15
C THR A 205 -15.98 47.26 -0.99
N GLU A 206 -15.05 47.89 -1.70
CA GLU A 206 -13.56 47.82 -1.59
C GLU A 206 -13.04 48.81 -0.51
N PRO A 207 -11.71 49.00 -0.28
CA PRO A 207 -10.54 48.10 -0.34
C PRO A 207 -9.62 48.22 0.91
N ALA A 208 -8.64 47.31 1.09
CA ALA A 208 -7.45 47.59 1.91
C ALA A 208 -6.23 46.78 1.44
N GLU A 209 -5.13 47.50 1.27
CA GLU A 209 -3.80 47.12 0.80
C GLU A 209 -3.08 46.07 1.70
N ILE A 210 -2.12 45.33 1.15
CA ILE A 210 -0.67 45.44 1.48
C ILE A 210 0.15 44.36 0.75
N LEU A 211 1.28 44.84 0.24
CA LEU A 211 2.40 44.19 -0.47
C LEU A 211 3.26 43.23 0.37
N LEU A 212 4.11 42.50 -0.37
CA LEU A 212 5.53 42.13 -0.10
C LEU A 212 5.75 40.61 0.05
N ASP A 213 6.19 39.87 -0.97
CA ASP A 213 7.51 39.78 -1.64
C ASP A 213 8.53 38.87 -0.91
N LEU A 214 9.04 37.91 -1.69
CA LEU A 214 10.32 37.17 -1.63
C LEU A 214 10.97 36.78 -0.29
N ALA A 215 11.26 35.48 -0.15
CA ALA A 215 12.62 35.02 0.16
C ALA A 215 12.84 33.56 -0.26
N LYS A 216 13.67 33.39 -1.29
CA LYS A 216 14.47 32.17 -1.54
C LYS A 216 15.62 32.14 -0.54
N GLN A 217 15.96 30.95 -0.04
CA GLN A 217 17.33 30.43 0.04
C GLN A 217 17.27 28.92 -0.18
#